data_AF-K1R6Z0-F1
#
_entry.id   AF-K1R6Z0-F1
#
_cell.length_a   1.000
_cell.length_b   1.000
_cell.length_c   1.000
_cell.angle_alpha   90.00
_cell.angle_beta   90.00
_cell.angle_gamma   90.00
#
_symmetry.space_group_name_H-M   'P 1'
#
loop_
_entity.id
_entity.type
_entity.pdbx_description
1 polymer ?
#
loop_
_entity_poly.entity_id
_entity_poly.type
_entity_poly.pdbx_seq_one_letter_code
_entity_poly.pdbx_strand_id
1 'polypeptide(L)' 'MSCVNCQNRIENALNGMAQVNAKASFKKGEAIVKLGADVPEEELCEAVEKLGYKVTSIELM' A
#
# COMPACT_ATOMS: atom_id res chain seq x y z
N MET A 1 -8.48 -7.26 0.03
CA MET A 1 -9.22 -6.25 0.81
C MET A 1 -10.71 -6.49 0.65
N SER A 2 -11.52 -6.42 1.71
CA SER A 2 -12.97 -6.74 1.61
C SER A 2 -13.91 -5.61 2.02
N CYS A 3 -13.40 -4.48 2.54
CA CYS A 3 -14.23 -3.35 2.93
C CYS A 3 -13.48 -2.00 2.85
N VAL A 4 -14.24 -0.90 2.94
CA VAL A 4 -13.73 0.48 2.98
C VAL A 4 -12.73 0.67 4.12
N ASN A 5 -12.98 0.07 5.29
CA ASN A 5 -12.06 0.20 6.42
C ASN A 5 -10.72 -0.50 6.15
N CYS A 6 -10.71 -1.66 5.48
CA CYS A 6 -9.48 -2.34 5.07
C CYS A 6 -8.67 -1.49 4.09
N GLN A 7 -9.35 -0.83 3.14
CA GLN A 7 -8.72 0.12 2.23
C GLN A 7 -8.07 1.27 3.01
N ASN A 8 -8.83 1.94 3.87
CA ASN A 8 -8.33 3.10 4.62
C ASN A 8 -7.13 2.75 5.50
N ARG A 9 -7.11 1.55 6.10
CA ARG A 9 -5.95 1.10 6.90
C ARG A 9 -4.69 0.97 6.05
N ILE A 10 -4.79 0.34 4.89
CA ILE A 10 -3.66 0.17 3.97
C ILE A 10 -3.21 1.53 3.41
N GLU A 11 -4.15 2.36 2.99
CA GLU A 11 -3.88 3.71 2.48
C GLU A 11 -3.16 4.57 3.52
N ASN A 12 -3.61 4.56 4.78
CA ASN A 12 -3.00 5.34 5.84
C ASN A 12 -1.62 4.83 6.24
N ALA A 13 -1.41 3.50 6.28
CA ALA A 13 -0.09 2.95 6.57
C ALA A 13 0.92 3.32 5.47
N LEU A 14 0.50 3.25 4.21
CA LEU A 14 1.36 3.60 3.09
C LEU A 14 1.64 5.10 3.00
N ASN A 15 0.63 5.95 3.17
CA ASN A 15 0.79 7.41 3.24
C ASN A 15 1.54 7.91 4.49
N GLY A 16 1.69 7.04 5.50
CA GLY A 16 2.51 7.34 6.68
C GLY A 16 4.02 7.21 6.40
N MET A 17 4.42 6.58 5.31
CA MET A 17 5.82 6.47 4.92
C MET A 17 6.32 7.76 4.27
N ALA A 18 7.57 8.12 4.56
CA ALA A 18 8.17 9.32 3.98
C ALA A 18 8.30 9.18 2.46
N GLN A 19 7.92 10.22 1.72
CA GLN A 19 7.97 10.23 0.23
C GLN A 19 7.08 9.19 -0.45
N VAL A 20 6.07 8.64 0.24
CA VAL A 20 5.10 7.71 -0.36
C VAL A 20 3.71 8.34 -0.37
N ASN A 21 3.05 8.31 -1.53
CA ASN A 21 1.63 8.64 -1.64
C ASN A 21 0.87 7.44 -2.19
N ALA A 22 -0.03 6.89 -1.40
CA ALA A 22 -0.80 5.72 -1.74
C ALA A 22 -2.29 6.03 -1.88
N LYS A 23 -2.91 5.31 -2.81
CA LYS A 23 -4.36 5.29 -2.99
C LYS A 23 -4.80 3.84 -3.12
N ALA A 24 -5.47 3.34 -2.09
CA ALA A 24 -5.97 1.98 -2.09
C ALA A 24 -7.39 1.92 -2.67
N SER A 25 -7.80 0.78 -3.21
CA SER A 25 -9.16 0.57 -3.72
C SER A 25 -9.65 -0.81 -3.32
N PHE A 26 -10.56 -0.89 -2.34
CA PHE A 26 -11.18 -2.18 -1.98
C PHE A 26 -12.00 -2.76 -3.13
N LYS A 27 -12.53 -1.91 -4.03
CA LYS A 27 -13.33 -2.34 -5.18
C LYS A 27 -12.50 -3.13 -6.20
N LYS A 28 -11.25 -2.73 -6.39
CA LYS A 28 -10.32 -3.40 -7.31
C LYS A 28 -9.41 -4.41 -6.62
N GLY A 29 -9.26 -4.30 -5.31
CA GLY A 29 -8.34 -5.13 -4.53
C GLY A 29 -6.87 -4.74 -4.67
N GLU A 30 -6.58 -3.56 -5.19
CA GLU A 30 -5.23 -3.04 -5.46
C GLU A 30 -4.96 -1.73 -4.71
N ALA A 31 -3.68 -1.40 -4.53
CA ALA A 31 -3.24 -0.09 -4.06
C ALA A 31 -2.22 0.50 -5.03
N ILE A 32 -2.48 1.73 -5.47
CA ILE A 32 -1.57 2.46 -6.35
C ILE A 32 -0.69 3.34 -5.46
N VAL A 33 0.62 3.16 -5.56
CA VAL A 33 1.63 3.93 -4.82
C VAL A 33 2.42 4.80 -5.78
N LYS A 34 2.62 6.06 -5.38
CA LYS A 34 3.52 7.01 -6.02
C LYS A 34 4.69 7.25 -5.08
N LEU A 35 5.89 6.94 -5.56
CA LEU A 35 7.12 7.12 -4.83
C LEU A 35 7.75 8.45 -5.25
N GLY A 36 8.02 9.33 -4.30
CA GLY A 36 8.74 10.59 -4.52
C GLY A 36 10.26 10.43 -4.53
N ALA A 37 10.75 9.26 -4.12
CA ALA A 37 12.14 8.86 -4.09
C ALA A 37 12.24 7.35 -4.35
N ASP A 38 13.46 6.83 -4.44
CA ASP A 38 13.71 5.39 -4.56
C ASP A 38 13.41 4.72 -3.21
N VAL A 39 12.20 4.19 -3.06
CA VAL A 39 11.76 3.47 -1.86
C VAL A 39 11.77 1.98 -2.18
N PRO A 40 12.48 1.15 -1.39
CA PRO A 40 12.53 -0.27 -1.64
C PRO A 40 11.16 -0.93 -1.49
N GLU A 41 10.86 -1.86 -2.39
CA GLU A 41 9.61 -2.62 -2.38
C GLU A 41 9.38 -3.37 -1.06
N GLU A 42 10.46 -3.81 -0.42
CA GLU A 42 10.43 -4.47 0.89
C GLU A 42 9.76 -3.59 1.96
N GLU A 43 10.04 -2.27 1.99
CA GLU A 43 9.40 -1.35 2.94
C GLU A 43 7.89 -1.21 2.67
N LEU A 44 7.51 -1.18 1.39
CA LEU A 44 6.10 -1.14 1.00
C LEU A 44 5.37 -2.42 1.42
N CYS A 45 6.00 -3.58 1.17
CA CYS A 45 5.49 -4.88 1.62
C CYS A 45 5.36 -4.94 3.14
N GLU A 46 6.40 -4.57 3.88
CA GLU A 46 6.38 -4.57 5.34
C GLU A 46 5.25 -3.71 5.91
N ALA A 47 5.02 -2.52 5.35
CA ALA A 47 3.96 -1.62 5.82
C ALA A 47 2.57 -2.27 5.68
N VAL A 48 2.36 -3.04 4.61
CA VAL A 48 1.10 -3.76 4.35
C VAL A 48 1.00 -5.05 5.18
N GLU A 49 2.09 -5.80 5.32
CA GLU A 49 2.16 -7.02 6.11
C GLU A 49 1.97 -6.78 7.61
N LYS A 50 2.49 -5.66 8.14
CA LYS A 50 2.24 -5.22 9.53
C LYS A 50 0.77 -5.02 9.85
N LEU A 51 -0.07 -4.78 8.85
CA LEU A 51 -1.52 -4.68 9.00
C LEU A 51 -2.24 -6.05 8.93
N GLY A 52 -1.51 -7.12 8.64
CA GLY A 52 -2.03 -8.48 8.47
C GLY A 52 -2.47 -8.81 7.04
N TYR A 53 -2.00 -8.07 6.04
CA TYR A 53 -2.29 -8.35 4.63
C TYR A 53 -1.06 -8.90 3.92
N LYS A 54 -1.25 -9.90 3.06
CA LYS A 54 -0.17 -10.44 2.22
C LYS A 54 -0.11 -9.68 0.89
N VAL A 55 1.06 -9.18 0.54
CA VAL A 55 1.31 -8.62 -0.80
C VAL A 55 1.63 -9.76 -1.75
N THR A 56 0.94 -9.82 -2.89
CA THR A 56 1.08 -10.92 -3.86
C THR A 56 1.85 -10.54 -5.10
N SER A 57 1.86 -9.26 -5.46
CA SER A 57 2.57 -8.73 -6.61
C SER A 57 2.78 -7.22 -6.42
N ILE A 58 3.88 -6.70 -6.96
CA ILE A 58 4.15 -5.27 -7.10
C ILE A 58 4.43 -5.05 -8.59
N GLU A 59 3.71 -4.12 -9.19
CA GLU A 59 3.91 -3.70 -10.57
C GLU A 59 4.37 -2.25 -10.58
N LEU A 60 5.56 -2.02 -11.13
CA LEU A 60 6.10 -0.69 -11.38
C LEU A 60 5.62 -0.24 -12.76
N MET A 61 4.86 0.85 -12.81
CA MET A 61 4.32 1.45 -14.04
C MET A 61 4.86 2.86 -14.25
#